data_AF-A0AAD1YJ68-F1
#
_entry.id   AF-A0AAD1YJ68-F1
#
_cell.length_a   1.000
_cell.length_b   1.000
_cell.length_c   1.000
_cell.angle_alpha   90.00
_cell.angle_beta   90.00
_cell.angle_gamma   90.00
#
_symmetry.space_group_name_H-M   'P 1'
#
loop_
_entity.id
_entity.type
_entity.pdbx_description
1 polymer ?
#
loop_
_entity_poly.entity_id
_entity_poly.type
_entity_poly.pdbx_seq_one_letter_code
_entity_poly.pdbx_strand_id
1 'polypeptide(L)'
;MNENKSSFADKKMIIRAIKDSFIKLSPKTQMENPVMFLVYISSILTTILYVVSLVGIRDAKPGFILGITIILWLTVLFANFAEAIAQGRGKAQADALRASKKDVEAHKIPSVDKKDEIIKVSSALLKKGDIVIVKAGEQIPADGEVIDGAASVDESAITGESAPVIRESGGDRSAVTGGTTVTSDWLVIEITSEAGESFLDKMIAMVEGASRKKTPNE
;
A
#
# COMPACT_ATOMS: atom_id res chain seq x y z
N MET A 1 21.56 -3.54 -18.69
CA MET A 1 20.63 -2.40 -18.91
C MET A 1 19.76 -2.21 -17.65
N ASN A 2 20.29 -1.64 -16.55
CA ASN A 2 19.51 -1.49 -15.31
C ASN A 2 19.79 -0.22 -14.47
N GLU A 3 20.82 0.58 -14.77
CA GLU A 3 21.12 1.77 -13.93
C GLU A 3 20.17 2.95 -14.13
N ASN A 4 19.63 3.15 -15.34
CA ASN A 4 18.76 4.30 -15.62
C ASN A 4 17.36 4.22 -14.96
N LYS A 5 16.85 3.03 -14.62
CA LYS A 5 15.53 2.90 -13.97
C LYS A 5 15.56 3.27 -12.48
N SER A 6 16.66 3.00 -11.77
CA SER A 6 16.82 3.36 -10.35
C SER A 6 16.84 4.89 -10.17
N SER A 7 17.64 5.62 -10.95
CA SER A 7 17.77 7.08 -10.83
C SER A 7 16.43 7.82 -10.99
N PHE A 8 15.55 7.37 -11.90
CA PHE A 8 14.23 7.97 -12.10
C PHE A 8 13.23 7.66 -10.99
N ALA A 9 13.28 6.45 -10.42
CA ALA A 9 12.45 6.06 -9.27
C ALA A 9 12.84 6.87 -8.03
N ASP A 10 14.14 7.04 -7.79
CA ASP A 10 14.68 7.83 -6.69
C ASP A 10 14.31 9.32 -6.82
N LYS A 11 14.38 9.90 -8.03
CA LYS A 11 13.94 11.29 -8.28
C LYS A 11 12.46 11.50 -8.00
N LYS A 12 11.59 10.59 -8.45
CA LYS A 12 10.15 10.69 -8.17
C LYS A 12 9.85 10.57 -6.68
N MET A 13 10.58 9.70 -5.97
CA MET A 13 10.47 9.55 -4.53
C MET A 13 10.88 10.83 -3.79
N ILE A 14 11.99 11.47 -4.18
CA ILE A 14 12.45 12.74 -3.59
C ILE A 14 11.43 13.85 -3.82
N ILE A 15 10.90 14.00 -5.05
CA ILE A 15 9.88 15.02 -5.35
C ILE A 15 8.61 14.79 -4.52
N ARG A 16 8.18 13.53 -4.38
CA ARG A 16 7.04 13.17 -3.51
C ARG A 16 7.31 13.52 -2.05
N ALA A 17 8.50 13.20 -1.54
CA ALA A 17 8.90 13.50 -0.17
C ALA A 17 8.98 15.00 0.12
N ILE A 18 9.45 15.82 -0.84
CA ILE A 18 9.42 17.28 -0.74
C ILE A 18 7.98 17.77 -0.65
N LYS A 19 7.09 17.29 -1.54
CA LYS A 19 5.67 17.68 -1.48
C LYS A 19 5.02 17.30 -0.14
N ASP A 20 5.27 16.07 0.31
CA ASP A 20 4.74 15.55 1.56
C ASP A 20 5.29 16.32 2.78
N SER A 21 6.54 16.79 2.75
CA SER A 21 7.11 17.56 3.86
C SER A 21 6.37 18.87 4.12
N PHE A 22 5.87 19.51 3.06
CA PHE A 22 5.01 20.70 3.17
C PHE A 22 3.58 20.35 3.60
N ILE A 23 3.01 19.24 3.13
CA ILE A 23 1.66 18.80 3.55
C ILE A 23 1.65 18.48 5.06
N LYS A 24 2.73 17.88 5.58
CA LYS A 24 2.91 17.55 7.00
C LYS A 24 3.09 18.76 7.92
N LEU A 25 3.18 19.98 7.38
CA LEU A 25 3.15 21.21 8.19
C LEU A 25 1.78 21.48 8.84
N SER A 26 0.74 20.71 8.48
CA SER A 26 -0.57 20.88 9.09
C SER A 26 -0.51 20.67 10.63
N PRO A 27 -1.16 21.53 11.43
CA PRO A 27 -1.10 21.45 12.90
C PRO A 27 -1.52 20.07 13.44
N LYS A 28 -2.49 19.43 12.78
CA LYS A 28 -2.99 18.11 13.16
C LYS A 28 -1.91 17.03 13.04
N THR A 29 -1.07 17.08 12.00
CA THR A 29 0.01 16.10 11.80
C THR A 29 1.14 16.32 12.79
N GLN A 30 1.50 17.58 13.05
CA GLN A 30 2.59 17.90 13.99
C GLN A 30 2.26 17.43 15.42
N MET A 31 0.99 17.48 15.84
CA MET A 31 0.55 17.02 17.17
C MET A 31 0.77 15.52 17.41
N GLU A 32 0.94 14.69 16.38
CA GLU A 32 1.24 13.26 16.54
C GLU A 32 2.68 13.03 17.07
N ASN A 33 3.57 14.01 16.93
CA ASN A 33 4.94 13.96 17.43
C ASN A 33 5.24 15.18 18.33
N PRO A 34 5.33 15.00 19.66
CA PRO A 34 5.45 16.12 20.60
C PRO A 34 6.73 16.95 20.42
N VAL A 35 7.83 16.30 19.99
CA VAL A 35 9.11 17.01 19.74
C VAL A 35 8.97 17.92 18.52
N MET A 36 8.43 17.38 17.43
CA MET A 36 8.21 18.14 16.19
C MET A 36 7.21 19.28 16.38
N PHE A 37 6.14 19.03 17.14
CA PHE A 37 5.16 20.06 17.49
C PHE A 37 5.75 21.23 18.26
N LEU A 38 6.64 20.95 19.22
CA LEU A 38 7.30 22.01 20.01
C LEU A 38 8.17 22.89 19.11
N VAL A 39 8.98 22.29 18.24
CA VAL A 39 9.81 23.03 17.27
C VAL A 39 8.92 23.84 16.30
N TYR A 40 7.78 23.29 15.88
CA TYR A 40 6.81 23.99 15.04
C TYR A 40 6.21 25.23 15.74
N ILE A 41 5.79 25.12 17.00
CA ILE A 41 5.32 26.27 17.80
C ILE A 41 6.44 27.30 17.96
N SER A 42 7.67 26.88 18.28
CA SER A 42 8.82 27.78 18.37
C SER A 42 9.09 28.51 17.05
N SER A 43 8.93 27.82 15.91
CA SER A 43 9.05 28.43 14.57
C SER A 43 8.00 29.51 14.35
N ILE A 44 6.74 29.26 14.75
CA ILE A 44 5.65 30.24 14.67
C ILE A 44 5.94 31.44 15.58
N LEU A 45 6.28 31.20 16.85
CA LEU A 45 6.56 32.26 17.82
C LEU A 45 7.72 33.15 17.37
N THR A 46 8.82 32.55 16.89
CA THR A 46 9.96 33.32 16.37
C THR A 46 9.62 34.08 15.09
N THR A 47 8.75 33.54 14.24
CA THR A 47 8.21 34.26 13.07
C THR A 47 7.42 35.50 13.52
N ILE A 48 6.59 35.39 14.56
CA ILE A 48 5.85 36.52 15.13
C ILE A 48 6.83 37.56 15.70
N LEU A 49 7.84 37.13 16.47
CA LEU A 49 8.86 38.03 17.01
C LEU A 49 9.66 38.73 15.91
N TYR A 50 9.95 38.05 14.80
CA TYR A 50 10.60 38.67 13.64
C TYR A 50 9.74 39.79 13.06
N VAL A 51 8.44 39.55 12.85
CA VAL A 51 7.50 40.56 12.34
C VAL A 51 7.40 41.74 13.31
N VAL A 52 7.27 41.48 14.61
CA VAL A 52 7.22 42.53 15.66
C VAL A 52 8.51 43.36 15.70
N SER A 53 9.67 42.72 15.49
CA SER A 53 10.98 43.39 15.40
C SER A 53 11.08 44.38 14.25
N LEU A 54 10.38 44.12 13.14
CA LEU A 54 10.30 45.03 11.99
C LEU A 54 9.45 46.28 12.29
N VAL A 55 8.45 46.15 13.18
CA VAL A 55 7.51 47.24 13.54
C VAL A 55 8.05 48.13 14.68
N GLY A 56 9.23 47.82 15.23
CA GLY A 56 9.98 48.72 16.11
C GLY A 56 10.11 48.29 17.57
N ILE A 57 9.51 47.16 17.97
CA ILE A 57 9.71 46.55 19.29
C ILE A 57 10.88 45.57 19.16
N ARG A 58 12.07 45.96 19.66
CA ARG A 58 13.32 45.22 19.42
C ARG A 58 13.89 44.63 20.71
N ASP A 59 13.76 43.31 20.87
CA ASP A 59 14.53 42.55 21.87
C ASP A 59 15.94 42.17 21.36
N ALA A 60 16.11 42.00 20.05
CA ALA A 60 17.38 41.65 19.40
C ALA A 60 17.48 42.21 17.98
N LYS A 61 18.65 42.05 17.34
CA LYS A 61 18.86 42.46 15.93
C LYS A 61 17.91 41.67 15.00
N PRO A 62 17.16 42.32 14.09
CA PRO A 62 16.21 41.65 13.20
C PRO A 62 16.83 40.51 12.37
N GLY A 63 18.07 40.69 11.91
CA GLY A 63 18.78 39.65 11.15
C GLY A 63 19.12 38.40 11.97
N PHE A 64 19.32 38.54 13.28
CA PHE A 64 19.54 37.39 14.17
C PHE A 64 18.25 36.58 14.36
N ILE A 65 17.12 37.27 14.60
CA ILE A 65 15.81 36.64 14.74
C ILE A 65 15.44 35.94 13.43
N LEU A 66 15.66 36.58 12.28
CA LEU A 66 15.45 35.98 10.96
C LEU A 66 16.27 34.71 10.78
N GLY A 67 17.55 34.71 11.17
CA GLY A 67 18.41 33.53 11.10
C GLY A 67 17.87 32.36 11.92
N ILE A 68 17.40 32.63 13.14
CA ILE A 68 16.76 31.62 14.00
C ILE A 68 15.45 31.11 13.39
N THR A 69 14.60 32.00 12.88
CA THR A 69 13.34 31.61 12.24
C THR A 69 13.58 30.71 11.03
N ILE A 70 14.54 31.07 10.17
CA ILE A 70 14.88 30.27 8.98
C ILE A 70 15.38 28.88 9.39
N ILE A 71 16.28 28.77 10.37
CA ILE A 71 16.82 27.47 10.77
C ILE A 71 15.74 26.60 11.42
N LEU A 72 14.82 27.18 12.20
CA LEU A 72 13.70 26.44 12.80
C LEU A 72 12.70 25.92 11.74
N TRP A 73 12.36 26.73 10.74
CA TRP A 73 11.54 26.24 9.63
C TRP A 73 12.26 25.15 8.82
N LEU A 74 13.57 25.30 8.61
CA LEU A 74 14.38 24.31 7.91
C LEU A 74 14.45 23.00 8.68
N THR A 75 14.59 23.02 10.02
CA THR A 75 14.59 21.79 10.83
C THR A 75 13.24 21.09 10.78
N VAL A 76 12.12 21.84 10.84
CA VAL A 76 10.77 21.25 10.70
C VAL A 76 10.60 20.60 9.33
N LEU A 77 10.95 21.32 8.26
CA LEU A 77 10.85 20.79 6.90
C LEU A 77 11.75 19.57 6.68
N PHE A 78 12.98 19.61 7.20
CA PHE A 78 13.94 18.51 7.06
C PHE A 78 13.46 17.25 7.78
N ALA A 79 12.93 17.39 9.00
CA ALA A 79 12.39 16.24 9.74
C ALA A 79 11.14 15.66 9.05
N ASN A 80 10.20 16.50 8.60
CA ASN A 80 9.04 16.04 7.84
C ASN A 80 9.46 15.33 6.53
N PHE A 81 10.52 15.83 5.89
CA PHE A 81 11.10 15.23 4.69
C PHE A 81 11.78 13.88 4.97
N ALA A 82 12.58 13.78 6.02
CA ALA A 82 13.19 12.52 6.44
C ALA A 82 12.14 11.46 6.76
N GLU A 83 11.06 11.85 7.45
CA GLU A 83 9.93 10.98 7.73
C GLU A 83 9.20 10.53 6.45
N ALA A 84 9.00 11.45 5.50
CA ALA A 84 8.38 11.13 4.21
C ALA A 84 9.26 10.19 3.35
N ILE A 85 10.59 10.34 3.41
CA ILE A 85 11.53 9.40 2.78
C ILE A 85 11.42 8.02 3.42
N ALA A 86 11.41 7.95 4.76
CA ALA A 86 11.34 6.69 5.49
C ALA A 86 10.05 5.92 5.15
N GLN A 87 8.91 6.61 5.09
CA GLN A 87 7.61 6.03 4.73
C GLN A 87 7.47 5.78 3.21
N GLY A 88 8.23 6.50 2.39
CA GLY A 88 8.11 6.48 0.93
C GLY A 88 8.38 5.12 0.29
N ARG A 89 9.34 4.36 0.82
CA ARG A 89 9.69 3.02 0.30
C ARG A 89 8.58 2.00 0.54
N GLY A 90 8.02 1.94 1.74
CA GLY A 90 6.89 1.05 2.06
C GLY A 90 5.66 1.41 1.23
N LYS A 91 5.34 2.69 1.12
CA LYS A 91 4.21 3.16 0.31
C LYS A 91 4.36 2.82 -1.18
N ALA A 92 5.57 2.96 -1.73
CA ALA A 92 5.84 2.58 -3.12
C ALA A 92 5.65 1.07 -3.36
N GLN A 93 6.03 0.23 -2.40
CA GLN A 93 5.82 -1.21 -2.48
C GLN A 93 4.32 -1.56 -2.41
N ALA A 94 3.56 -0.96 -1.48
CA ALA A 94 2.11 -1.12 -1.40
C ALA A 94 1.40 -0.64 -2.68
N ASP A 95 1.83 0.49 -3.25
CA ASP A 95 1.31 1.04 -4.51
C ASP A 95 1.57 0.05 -5.68
N ALA A 96 2.72 -0.62 -5.71
CA ALA A 96 3.04 -1.64 -6.70
C ALA A 96 2.15 -2.89 -6.56
N LEU A 97 1.94 -3.38 -5.33
CA LEU A 97 1.05 -4.51 -5.05
C LEU A 97 -0.40 -4.20 -5.46
N ARG A 98 -0.87 -2.98 -5.18
CA ARG A 98 -2.19 -2.51 -5.65
C ARG A 98 -2.30 -2.46 -7.16
N ALA A 99 -1.26 -2.01 -7.86
CA ALA A 99 -1.25 -1.98 -9.32
C ALA A 99 -1.28 -3.38 -9.94
N SER A 100 -0.77 -4.39 -9.22
CA SER A 100 -0.87 -5.80 -9.62
C SER A 100 -2.27 -6.38 -9.42
N LYS A 101 -3.13 -5.77 -8.58
CA LYS A 101 -4.54 -6.13 -8.45
C LYS A 101 -5.28 -5.71 -9.71
N LYS A 102 -5.40 -6.63 -10.66
CA LYS A 102 -6.21 -6.45 -11.86
C LYS A 102 -7.64 -6.87 -11.55
N ASP A 103 -8.60 -6.05 -11.94
CA ASP A 103 -9.97 -6.52 -12.05
C ASP A 103 -10.04 -7.49 -13.23
N VAL A 104 -10.41 -8.74 -12.94
CA VAL A 104 -10.54 -9.79 -13.95
C VAL A 104 -11.99 -10.19 -14.11
N GLU A 105 -12.33 -10.64 -15.32
CA GLU A 105 -13.62 -11.27 -15.57
C GLU A 105 -13.66 -12.62 -14.84
N ALA A 106 -14.66 -12.80 -14.00
CA ALA A 106 -14.91 -14.01 -13.25
C ALA A 106 -16.11 -14.76 -13.85
N HIS A 107 -15.98 -16.09 -13.97
CA HIS A 107 -17.02 -16.98 -14.43
C HIS A 107 -17.76 -17.57 -13.23
N LYS A 108 -18.78 -16.86 -12.74
CA LYS A 108 -19.61 -17.30 -11.61
C LYS A 108 -20.59 -18.38 -12.06
N ILE A 109 -20.75 -19.42 -11.26
CA ILE A 109 -21.71 -20.51 -11.49
C ILE A 109 -22.68 -20.62 -10.30
N PRO A 110 -23.93 -21.05 -10.52
CA PRO A 110 -24.90 -21.19 -9.44
C PRO A 110 -24.65 -22.39 -8.52
N SER A 111 -24.06 -23.47 -9.04
CA SER A 111 -23.68 -24.66 -8.26
C SER A 111 -22.64 -25.50 -9.01
N VAL A 112 -21.97 -26.42 -8.30
CA VAL A 112 -20.97 -27.35 -8.86
C VAL A 112 -21.54 -28.22 -9.98
N ASP A 113 -22.82 -28.59 -9.91
CA ASP A 113 -23.50 -29.41 -10.92
C ASP A 113 -23.85 -28.65 -12.21
N LYS A 114 -23.81 -27.32 -12.17
CA LYS A 114 -24.25 -26.43 -13.26
C LYS A 114 -23.11 -25.60 -13.82
N LYS A 115 -22.01 -26.27 -14.17
CA LYS A 115 -20.78 -25.63 -14.69
C LYS A 115 -20.98 -24.86 -16.01
N ASP A 116 -22.04 -25.18 -16.74
CA ASP A 116 -22.36 -24.56 -18.03
C ASP A 116 -23.18 -23.26 -17.89
N GLU A 117 -23.81 -23.02 -16.72
CA GLU A 117 -24.57 -21.79 -16.43
C GLU A 117 -23.64 -20.67 -15.95
N ILE A 118 -22.72 -20.24 -16.82
CA ILE A 118 -21.71 -19.22 -16.50
C ILE A 118 -22.31 -17.81 -16.56
N ILE A 119 -22.19 -17.07 -15.45
CA ILE A 119 -22.50 -15.66 -15.33
C ILE A 119 -21.17 -14.89 -15.23
N LYS A 120 -20.88 -14.08 -16.25
CA LYS A 120 -19.71 -13.20 -16.25
C LYS A 120 -19.92 -12.05 -15.29
N VAL A 121 -19.05 -11.93 -14.29
CA VAL A 121 -19.06 -10.84 -13.31
C VAL A 121 -17.66 -10.29 -13.14
N SER A 122 -17.54 -9.02 -12.73
CA SER A 122 -16.26 -8.47 -12.31
C SER A 122 -15.80 -9.12 -11.02
N SER A 123 -14.49 -9.40 -10.91
CA SER A 123 -13.88 -9.93 -9.68
C SER A 123 -14.16 -9.05 -8.46
N ALA A 124 -14.33 -7.74 -8.65
CA ALA A 124 -14.66 -6.79 -7.58
C ALA A 124 -16.09 -6.95 -7.02
N LEU A 125 -16.99 -7.64 -7.72
CA LEU A 125 -18.36 -7.88 -7.30
C LEU A 125 -18.57 -9.24 -6.62
N LEU A 126 -17.54 -10.08 -6.59
CA LEU A 126 -17.58 -11.39 -5.93
C LEU A 126 -17.72 -11.21 -4.41
N LYS A 127 -18.54 -12.06 -3.80
CA LYS A 127 -18.75 -12.11 -2.37
C LYS A 127 -18.36 -13.48 -1.84
N LYS A 128 -18.10 -13.55 -0.53
CA LYS A 128 -17.90 -14.81 0.18
C LYS A 128 -19.09 -15.75 -0.05
N GLY A 129 -18.79 -17.00 -0.38
CA GLY A 129 -19.77 -18.03 -0.73
C GLY A 129 -20.17 -18.06 -2.22
N ASP A 130 -19.69 -17.12 -3.04
CA ASP A 130 -19.85 -17.22 -4.48
C ASP A 130 -18.99 -18.36 -5.04
N ILE A 131 -19.51 -19.07 -6.04
CA ILE A 131 -18.80 -20.17 -6.69
C ILE A 131 -18.37 -19.72 -8.09
N VAL A 132 -17.10 -19.92 -8.41
CA VAL A 132 -16.53 -19.58 -9.71
C VAL A 132 -15.85 -20.79 -10.33
N ILE A 133 -15.94 -20.91 -11.65
CA ILE A 133 -15.15 -21.86 -12.42
C ILE A 133 -13.99 -21.13 -13.07
N VAL A 134 -12.78 -21.67 -12.96
CA VAL A 134 -11.56 -21.10 -13.55
C VAL A 134 -10.91 -22.17 -14.41
N LYS A 135 -10.65 -21.86 -15.67
CA LYS A 135 -10.06 -22.79 -16.65
C LYS A 135 -8.59 -22.49 -16.88
N ALA A 136 -7.87 -23.44 -17.46
CA ALA A 136 -6.48 -23.25 -17.88
C ALA A 136 -6.31 -21.97 -18.72
N GLY A 137 -5.32 -21.14 -18.34
CA GLY A 137 -5.04 -19.84 -18.93
C GLY A 137 -5.76 -18.67 -18.24
N GLU A 138 -6.71 -18.92 -17.33
CA GLU A 138 -7.44 -17.89 -16.61
C GLU A 138 -6.79 -17.56 -15.25
N GLN A 139 -6.98 -16.32 -14.80
CA GLN A 139 -6.52 -15.87 -13.48
C GLN A 139 -7.60 -16.15 -12.44
N ILE A 140 -7.20 -16.62 -11.26
CA ILE A 140 -8.10 -16.82 -10.13
C ILE A 140 -8.60 -15.44 -9.66
N PRO A 141 -9.91 -15.17 -9.67
CA PRO A 141 -10.44 -13.82 -9.49
C PRO A 141 -10.41 -13.34 -8.03
N ALA A 142 -10.51 -14.26 -7.07
CA ALA A 142 -10.47 -13.97 -5.64
C ALA A 142 -9.99 -15.19 -4.87
N ASP A 143 -9.50 -14.97 -3.65
CA ASP A 143 -9.09 -16.03 -2.73
C ASP A 143 -10.27 -16.94 -2.38
N GLY A 144 -9.99 -18.24 -2.32
CA GLY A 144 -11.03 -19.24 -2.12
C GLY A 144 -10.50 -20.62 -1.81
N GLU A 145 -11.42 -21.56 -1.81
CA GLU A 145 -11.14 -22.98 -1.61
C GLU A 145 -11.68 -23.79 -2.79
N VAL A 146 -10.87 -24.70 -3.32
CA VAL A 146 -11.27 -25.61 -4.39
C VAL A 146 -12.27 -26.62 -3.83
N ILE A 147 -13.49 -26.57 -4.36
CA ILE A 147 -14.58 -27.48 -3.98
C ILE A 147 -14.77 -28.61 -5.00
N ASP A 148 -14.27 -28.45 -6.23
CA ASP A 148 -14.27 -29.49 -7.25
C ASP A 148 -13.17 -29.26 -8.30
N GLY A 149 -12.65 -30.35 -8.86
CA GLY A 149 -11.57 -30.36 -9.85
C GLY A 149 -10.15 -30.40 -9.25
N ALA A 150 -9.17 -30.53 -10.15
CA ALA A 150 -7.75 -30.53 -9.83
C ALA A 150 -6.97 -29.90 -10.99
N ALA A 151 -6.05 -28.99 -10.68
CA ALA A 151 -5.30 -28.22 -11.66
C ALA A 151 -3.95 -27.76 -11.13
N SER A 152 -3.03 -27.45 -12.04
CA SER A 152 -1.76 -26.79 -11.70
C SER A 152 -1.94 -25.27 -11.71
N VAL A 153 -1.46 -24.58 -10.68
CA VAL A 153 -1.56 -23.12 -10.51
C VAL A 153 -0.17 -22.51 -10.45
N ASP A 154 0.04 -21.44 -11.22
CA ASP A 154 1.23 -20.60 -11.17
C ASP A 154 1.04 -19.52 -10.11
N GLU A 155 1.76 -19.67 -9.00
CA GLU A 155 1.76 -18.76 -7.85
C GLU A 155 2.93 -17.77 -7.88
N SER A 156 3.67 -17.67 -9.00
CA SER A 156 4.87 -16.82 -9.12
C SER A 156 4.60 -15.34 -8.84
N ALA A 157 3.38 -14.87 -9.09
CA ALA A 157 2.95 -13.50 -8.78
C ALA A 157 3.00 -13.18 -7.28
N ILE A 158 2.91 -14.19 -6.41
CA ILE A 158 2.80 -14.05 -4.95
C ILE A 158 4.03 -14.60 -4.25
N THR A 159 4.43 -15.84 -4.56
CA THR A 159 5.55 -16.53 -3.90
C THR A 159 6.90 -16.22 -4.54
N GLY A 160 6.90 -15.78 -5.81
CA GLY A 160 8.13 -15.59 -6.59
C GLY A 160 8.74 -16.90 -7.10
N GLU A 161 8.12 -18.04 -6.82
CA GLU A 161 8.57 -19.35 -7.34
C GLU A 161 7.88 -19.65 -8.66
N SER A 162 8.65 -20.05 -9.67
CA SER A 162 8.13 -20.30 -11.03
C SER A 162 7.60 -21.71 -11.25
N ALA A 163 7.68 -22.60 -10.26
CA ALA A 163 7.21 -23.97 -10.38
C ALA A 163 5.69 -24.03 -10.10
N PRO A 164 4.87 -24.57 -11.02
CA PRO A 164 3.44 -24.72 -10.79
C PRO A 164 3.14 -25.65 -9.62
N VAL A 165 2.14 -25.30 -8.82
CA VAL A 165 1.69 -26.07 -7.65
C VAL A 165 0.33 -26.69 -7.95
N ILE A 166 0.14 -27.97 -7.60
CA ILE A 166 -1.13 -28.66 -7.81
C ILE A 166 -2.12 -28.26 -6.70
N ARG A 167 -3.32 -27.84 -7.10
CA ARG A 167 -4.46 -27.51 -6.25
C ARG A 167 -5.61 -28.47 -6.59
N GLU A 168 -6.24 -29.05 -5.58
CA GLU A 168 -7.27 -30.07 -5.73
C GLU A 168 -8.32 -29.98 -4.61
N SER A 169 -9.54 -30.45 -4.89
CA SER A 169 -10.63 -30.52 -3.91
C SER A 169 -10.38 -31.59 -2.85
N GLY A 170 -10.84 -31.33 -1.61
CA GLY A 170 -10.98 -32.37 -0.58
C GLY A 170 -9.71 -32.74 0.20
N GLY A 171 -8.68 -31.89 0.19
CA GLY A 171 -7.47 -32.07 0.99
C GLY A 171 -6.79 -30.75 1.37
N ASP A 172 -5.60 -30.82 1.97
CA ASP A 172 -4.84 -29.64 2.46
C ASP A 172 -4.36 -28.68 1.35
N ARG A 173 -4.54 -29.07 0.08
CA ARG A 173 -4.15 -28.31 -1.12
C ARG A 173 -5.33 -27.59 -1.79
N SER A 174 -6.46 -27.48 -1.11
CA SER A 174 -7.67 -26.82 -1.62
C SER A 174 -7.58 -25.30 -1.65
N ALA A 175 -6.79 -24.67 -0.76
CA ALA A 175 -6.69 -23.22 -0.69
C ALA A 175 -6.01 -22.62 -1.93
N VAL A 176 -6.62 -21.57 -2.50
CA VAL A 176 -6.10 -20.84 -3.67
C VAL A 176 -6.11 -19.34 -3.43
N THR A 177 -5.15 -18.64 -4.05
CA THR A 177 -4.98 -17.19 -3.90
C THR A 177 -5.37 -16.47 -5.19
N GLY A 178 -6.19 -15.44 -5.07
CA GLY A 178 -6.56 -14.54 -6.16
C GLY A 178 -5.34 -13.85 -6.77
N GLY A 179 -5.35 -13.68 -8.08
CA GLY A 179 -4.23 -13.13 -8.84
C GLY A 179 -3.23 -14.19 -9.34
N THR A 180 -3.31 -15.44 -8.87
CA THR A 180 -2.55 -16.57 -9.43
C THR A 180 -3.21 -17.10 -10.70
N THR A 181 -2.48 -17.83 -11.55
CA THR A 181 -2.99 -18.27 -12.86
C THR A 181 -3.12 -19.78 -12.91
N VAL A 182 -4.28 -20.27 -13.35
CA VAL A 182 -4.48 -21.71 -13.58
C VAL A 182 -3.77 -22.09 -14.88
N THR A 183 -2.87 -23.07 -14.82
CA THR A 183 -2.03 -23.48 -15.95
C THR A 183 -2.50 -24.77 -16.63
N SER A 184 -3.22 -25.64 -15.91
CA SER A 184 -3.79 -26.88 -16.47
C SER A 184 -5.24 -27.07 -16.04
N ASP A 185 -6.00 -27.85 -16.80
CA ASP A 185 -7.35 -28.31 -16.45
C ASP A 185 -8.33 -27.19 -16.04
N TRP A 186 -9.10 -27.41 -14.97
CA TRP A 186 -10.07 -26.46 -14.42
C TRP A 186 -10.24 -26.66 -12.91
N LEU A 187 -10.68 -25.60 -12.23
CA LEU A 187 -11.03 -25.60 -10.81
C LEU A 187 -12.41 -24.97 -10.63
N VAL A 188 -13.20 -25.52 -9.71
CA VAL A 188 -14.36 -24.84 -9.14
C VAL A 188 -13.99 -24.40 -7.73
N ILE A 189 -14.11 -23.10 -7.48
CA ILE A 189 -13.61 -22.44 -6.28
C ILE A 189 -14.78 -21.75 -5.59
N GLU A 190 -14.94 -22.00 -4.29
CA GLU A 190 -15.80 -21.19 -3.42
C GLU A 190 -14.99 -20.02 -2.86
N ILE A 191 -15.48 -18.80 -3.05
CA ILE A 191 -14.83 -17.59 -2.56
C ILE A 191 -14.92 -17.55 -1.03
N THR A 192 -13.78 -17.51 -0.36
CA THR A 192 -13.72 -17.48 1.11
C THR A 192 -13.49 -16.08 1.67
N SER A 193 -12.99 -15.17 0.83
CA SER A 193 -12.57 -13.83 1.25
C SER A 193 -13.60 -12.76 0.89
N GLU A 194 -13.80 -11.81 1.80
CA GLU A 194 -14.57 -10.60 1.51
C GLU A 194 -13.71 -9.53 0.79
N ALA A 195 -14.38 -8.56 0.17
CA ALA A 195 -13.70 -7.42 -0.44
C ALA A 195 -12.89 -6.66 0.62
N GLY A 196 -11.57 -6.57 0.44
CA GLY A 196 -10.65 -5.95 1.40
C GLY A 196 -10.00 -6.92 2.38
N GLU A 197 -10.38 -8.20 2.38
CA GLU A 197 -9.78 -9.25 3.22
C GLU A 197 -8.93 -10.27 2.45
N SER A 198 -8.73 -10.06 1.15
CA SER A 198 -7.86 -10.91 0.34
C SER A 198 -6.43 -10.90 0.87
N PHE A 199 -5.66 -11.92 0.51
CA PHE A 199 -4.26 -12.08 0.84
C PHE A 199 -3.44 -10.88 0.37
N LEU A 200 -3.70 -10.38 -0.84
CA LEU A 200 -3.09 -9.16 -1.36
C LEU A 200 -3.49 -7.93 -0.54
N ASP A 201 -4.77 -7.80 -0.15
CA ASP A 201 -5.23 -6.68 0.69
C ASP A 201 -4.57 -6.73 2.08
N LYS A 202 -4.41 -7.92 2.67
CA LYS A 202 -3.68 -8.15 3.92
C LYS A 202 -2.19 -7.81 3.78
N MET A 203 -1.56 -8.16 2.66
CA MET A 203 -0.17 -7.81 2.38
C MET A 203 0.01 -6.29 2.21
N ILE A 204 -0.90 -5.64 1.49
CA ILE A 204 -0.95 -4.17 1.35
C ILE A 204 -1.10 -3.53 2.74
N ALA A 205 -2.06 -3.99 3.53
CA ALA A 205 -2.29 -3.49 4.89
C ALA A 205 -1.09 -3.74 5.81
N MET A 206 -0.37 -4.85 5.64
CA MET A 206 0.86 -5.13 6.37
C MET A 206 1.97 -4.15 5.99
N VAL A 207 2.19 -3.90 4.71
CA VAL A 207 3.23 -2.96 4.24
C VAL A 207 2.91 -1.52 4.67
N GLU A 208 1.63 -1.13 4.62
CA GLU A 208 1.18 0.20 5.07
C GLU A 208 1.14 0.33 6.60
N GLY A 209 0.71 -0.71 7.31
CA GLY A 209 0.52 -0.74 8.76
C GLY A 209 1.82 -0.98 9.53
N ALA A 210 2.76 -1.76 8.97
CA ALA A 210 4.13 -1.89 9.50
C ALA A 210 4.86 -0.55 9.50
N SER A 211 4.45 0.39 8.64
CA SER A 211 4.97 1.76 8.65
C SER A 211 4.41 2.63 9.79
N ARG A 212 3.46 2.12 10.61
CA ARG A 212 2.75 2.92 11.63
C ARG A 212 2.78 2.39 13.06
N LYS A 213 3.13 1.12 13.29
CA LYS A 213 3.26 0.62 14.67
C LYS A 213 4.62 1.00 15.24
N LYS A 214 4.62 1.96 16.16
CA LYS A 214 5.77 2.23 17.04
C LYS A 214 6.19 0.93 17.70
N THR A 215 7.47 0.62 17.60
CA THR A 215 8.00 -0.56 18.29
C THR A 215 8.02 -0.31 19.80
N PRO A 216 8.02 -1.34 20.66
CA PRO A 216 8.07 -1.14 22.12
C PRO A 216 9.31 -0.37 22.62
N ASN A 217 10.35 -0.28 21.79
CA ASN A 217 11.59 0.45 22.07
C ASN A 217 11.56 1.92 21.61
N GLU A 218 10.46 2.37 20.98
CA GLU A 218 10.30 3.67 20.33
C GLU A 218 9.21 4.52 21.00
#